data_AF-A0A7C3Z8R3-F1
#
_entry.id   AF-A0A7C3Z8R3-F1
#
_cell.length_a   1.000
_cell.length_b   1.000
_cell.length_c   1.000
_cell.angle_alpha   90.00
_cell.angle_beta   90.00
_cell.angle_gamma   90.00
#
_symmetry.space_group_name_H-M   'P 1'
#
loop_
_entity.id
_entity.type
_entity.pdbx_description
1 polymer ?
#
loop_
_entity_poly.entity_id
_entity_poly.type
_entity_poly.pdbx_seq_one_letter_code
_entity_poly.pdbx_strand_id
1 'polypeptide(L)' 'NTPSGKLSKADDSYIRKAAIRYKVPYITTLAGALAAARGIAAARQQPIQVRSLQSYHANIR' A
#
# COMPACT_ATOMS: atom_id res chain seq x y z
N ASN A 1 9.43 4.56 -2.47
CA ASN A 1 10.09 5.88 -2.35
C ASN A 1 10.14 6.25 -0.87
N THR A 2 11.20 5.83 -0.17
CA THR A 2 11.35 6.00 1.29
C THR A 2 12.49 6.97 1.58
N PRO A 3 12.27 8.30 1.47
CA PRO A 3 13.32 9.29 1.68
C PRO A 3 13.83 9.26 3.13
N SER A 4 15.13 9.44 3.32
CA SER A 4 15.74 9.68 4.63
C SER A 4 16.58 10.97 4.59
N GLY A 5 16.41 11.85 5.59
CA GLY A 5 17.12 13.14 5.69
C GLY A 5 16.44 14.33 4.99
N LYS A 6 16.95 15.55 5.24
CA LYS A 6 16.38 16.83 4.73
C LYS A 6 16.62 17.03 3.22
N LEU A 7 17.81 16.75 2.70
CA LEU A 7 18.11 16.87 1.27
C LEU A 7 17.28 15.90 0.42
N SER A 8 17.10 14.66 0.89
CA SER A 8 16.32 13.63 0.21
C SER A 8 14.85 14.04 -0.03
N LYS A 9 14.26 14.92 0.79
CA LYS A 9 12.85 15.33 0.65
C LYS A 9 12.57 16.20 -0.57
N ALA A 10 13.52 17.05 -0.97
CA ALA A 10 13.37 17.97 -2.09
C ALA A 10 13.38 17.22 -3.42
N ASP A 11 14.38 16.35 -3.62
CA ASP A 11 14.52 15.54 -4.84
C ASP A 11 13.49 14.41 -4.93
N ASP A 12 13.14 13.76 -3.82
CA ASP A 12 12.07 12.73 -3.82
C ASP A 12 10.69 13.30 -4.16
N SER A 13 10.49 14.61 -4.01
CA SER A 13 9.21 15.23 -4.37
C SER A 13 8.93 15.06 -5.86
N TYR A 14 9.96 15.06 -6.72
CA TYR A 14 9.81 14.84 -8.16
C TYR A 14 9.29 13.42 -8.45
N ILE A 15 9.89 12.40 -7.83
CA ILE A 15 9.50 11.00 -7.99
C ILE A 15 8.03 10.80 -7.59
N ARG A 16 7.61 11.34 -6.43
CA ARG A 16 6.22 11.25 -5.98
C ARG A 16 5.25 12.01 -6.88
N LYS A 17 5.61 13.23 -7.30
CA LYS A 17 4.77 14.03 -8.22
C LYS A 17 4.60 13.33 -9.57
N ALA A 18 5.66 12.72 -10.09
CA ALA A 18 5.60 11.91 -11.31
C ALA A 18 4.67 10.71 -11.11
N ALA A 19 4.83 9.94 -10.02
CA ALA A 19 3.96 8.80 -9.73
C ALA A 19 2.48 9.18 -9.66
N ILE A 20 2.14 10.31 -9.01
CA ILE A 20 0.77 10.85 -9.00
C ILE A 20 0.31 11.21 -10.41
N ARG A 21 1.11 11.99 -11.15
CA ARG A 21 0.76 12.46 -12.51
C ARG A 21 0.45 11.31 -13.46
N TYR A 22 1.25 10.25 -13.40
CA TYR A 22 1.12 9.08 -14.27
C TYR A 22 0.27 7.96 -13.67
N LYS A 23 -0.42 8.21 -12.54
CA LYS A 23 -1.30 7.24 -11.87
C LYS A 23 -0.60 5.92 -11.53
N VAL A 24 0.69 6.00 -11.21
CA VAL A 24 1.50 4.87 -10.76
C VAL A 24 1.38 4.76 -9.24
N PRO A 25 0.86 3.65 -8.69
CA PRO A 25 0.86 3.41 -7.25
C PRO A 25 2.27 3.48 -6.69
N TYR A 26 2.47 4.23 -5.61
CA TYR A 26 3.77 4.34 -4.96
C TYR A 26 3.62 4.27 -3.45
N ILE A 27 4.59 3.63 -2.79
CA ILE A 27 4.60 3.43 -1.34
C ILE A 27 5.78 4.19 -0.74
N THR A 28 5.51 4.89 0.37
CA THR A 28 6.46 5.82 1.00
C THR A 28 7.08 5.31 2.29
N THR A 29 6.69 4.12 2.75
CA THR A 29 7.21 3.48 3.97
C THR A 29 7.64 2.06 3.69
N LEU A 30 8.68 1.58 4.37
CA LEU A 30 9.11 0.18 4.27
C LEU A 30 8.03 -0.77 4.79
N ALA A 31 7.35 -0.41 5.89
CA ALA A 31 6.25 -1.18 6.44
C ALA A 31 5.10 -1.34 5.44
N GLY A 32 4.70 -0.25 4.77
CA GLY A 32 3.69 -0.29 3.72
C GLY A 32 4.12 -1.15 2.52
N ALA A 33 5.40 -1.08 2.14
CA ALA A 33 5.93 -1.85 1.02
C ALA A 33 5.91 -3.35 1.32
N LEU A 34 6.30 -3.73 2.53
CA LEU A 34 6.23 -5.11 3.01
C LEU A 34 4.78 -5.63 3.08
N ALA A 35 3.85 -4.81 3.58
CA ALA A 35 2.44 -5.18 3.65
C ALA A 35 1.84 -5.39 2.24
N ALA A 36 2.14 -4.49 1.29
CA ALA A 36 1.69 -4.63 -0.09
C ALA A 36 2.26 -5.88 -0.77
N ALA A 37 3.56 -6.17 -0.59
CA ALA A 37 4.19 -7.36 -1.14
C ALA A 37 3.54 -8.65 -0.61
N ARG A 38 3.28 -8.72 0.69
CA ARG A 38 2.56 -9.85 1.32
C ARG A 38 1.13 -9.97 0.81
N GLY A 39 0.42 -8.85 0.68
CA GLY A 39 -0.94 -8.82 0.14
C GLY A 39 -1.01 -9.32 -1.31
N ILE A 40 -0.10 -8.88 -2.16
CA ILE A 40 0.01 -9.35 -3.56
C ILE A 40 0.30 -10.85 -3.61
N ALA A 41 1.23 -11.34 -2.78
CA ALA A 41 1.54 -12.76 -2.71
C ALA A 41 0.31 -13.59 -2.29
N ALA A 42 -0.41 -13.17 -1.26
CA ALA A 42 -1.64 -13.84 -0.80
C ALA A 42 -2.74 -13.83 -1.87
N ALA A 43 -2.95 -12.69 -2.54
CA ALA A 43 -3.95 -12.55 -3.60
C ALA A 43 -3.64 -13.40 -4.85
N ARG A 44 -2.36 -13.71 -5.10
CA ARG A 44 -1.93 -14.60 -6.19
C ARG A 44 -2.08 -16.08 -5.84
N GLN A 45 -2.06 -16.44 -4.56
CA GLN A 45 -2.16 -17.83 -4.10
C GLN A 45 -3.60 -18.32 -3.99
N GLN A 46 -4.53 -17.43 -3.62
CA GLN A 46 -5.94 -17.79 -3.46
C GLN A 46 -6.87 -16.63 -3.86
N PRO A 47 -8.08 -16.93 -4.37
CA PRO A 47 -9.10 -15.92 -4.59
C PRO A 47 -9.43 -15.17 -3.29
N ILE A 48 -9.69 -13.86 -3.42
CA ILE A 48 -10.14 -13.04 -2.29
C ILE A 48 -11.53 -13.52 -1.87
N GLN A 49 -11.66 -13.96 -0.62
CA GLN A 49 -12.95 -14.30 -0.05
C GLN A 49 -13.72 -13.03 0.32
N VAL A 50 -14.98 -12.96 -0.11
CA VAL A 50 -15.87 -11.85 0.18
C VAL A 50 -16.83 -12.25 1.30
N ARG A 51 -17.01 -11.38 2.29
CA ARG A 51 -18.01 -11.52 3.34
C ARG A 51 -18.74 -10.20 3.52
N SER A 52 -20.04 -10.26 3.80
CA SER A 52 -20.84 -9.08 4.11
C SER A 52 -20.43 -8.47 5.45
N LEU A 53 -20.68 -7.17 5.64
CA LEU A 53 -20.41 -6.50 6.91
C LEU A 53 -21.18 -7.15 8.07
N GLN A 54 -22.42 -7.56 7.82
CA GLN A 54 -23.27 -8.26 8.79
C GLN A 54 -22.64 -9.59 9.23
N SER A 55 -22.02 -10.34 8.31
CA SER A 55 -21.31 -11.59 8.65
C SER A 55 -20.12 -11.35 9.57
N TYR A 56 -19.39 -10.24 9.41
CA TYR A 56 -18.32 -9.87 10.33
C TYR A 56 -18.85 -9.49 11.72
N HIS A 57 -19.99 -8.79 11.77
CA HIS A 57 -20.56 -8.30 13.03
C HIS A 57 -21.32 -9.37 13.83
N ALA A 58 -21.72 -10.48 13.22
CA ALA A 58 -22.50 -11.54 13.87
C ALA A 58 -21.85 -12.12 15.15
N ASN A 59 -20.53 -12.05 15.26
CA ASN A 59 -19.77 -12.56 16.41
C ASN A 59 -19.19 -11.46 17.32
N ILE A 60 -19.53 -10.19 17.05
CA ILE A 60 -19.13 -9.06 17.88
C ILE A 60 -20.28 -8.79 18.85
N ARG A 61 -20.06 -9.09 20.14
CA ARG A 61 -20.96 -8.73 21.24
C ARG A 61 -20.69 -7.32 21.74
#